data_AF-A0A0G4M633-F1
#
_entry.id   AF-A0A0G4M633-F1
#
_cell.length_a   1.000
_cell.length_b   1.000
_cell.length_c   1.000
_cell.angle_alpha   90.00
_cell.angle_beta   90.00
_cell.angle_gamma   90.00
#
_symmetry.space_group_name_H-M   'P 1'
#
loop_
_entity.id
_entity.type
_entity.pdbx_description
1 polymer ?
#
loop_
_entity_poly.entity_id
_entity_poly.type
_entity_poly.pdbx_seq_one_letter_code
_entity_poly.pdbx_strand_id
1 'polypeptide(L)'
;MSSSSSLERALRQRLEERKSKSQLRRLTSFPSTSVDFSSNSYLSLSVVPEVQKAYIAHLEQLTASNPRTSILGSSGSRLLDGNSNYAEALERDVAAFHHAPAGLLFNSGFDANLGLERDVFARLHTFGKAMGASGAILLCAPVVREYLINYARTLIYTTAMSPASLAGIRVTYDFVATEMADELRRRLRELIGYTHGLFVSICARYGAAPRPLVRIDAGLPSSPIIPLLTSHPRSLASYCQERGYIIRPIVAPTVPKGSERVRVCLHAANTKEEVGGLARVVEEWVLKTQKEGLQETQPPVQKAHL
;
A
#
# COMPACT_ATOMS: atom_id res chain seq x y z
N MET A 1 -40.69 12.38 14.44
CA MET A 1 -39.53 11.47 14.31
C MET A 1 -39.78 10.58 13.11
N SER A 2 -38.93 10.62 12.07
CA SER A 2 -39.17 9.83 10.86
C SER A 2 -38.96 8.34 11.11
N SER A 3 -39.89 7.50 10.62
CA SER A 3 -39.76 6.04 10.69
C SER A 3 -38.66 5.57 9.74
N SER A 4 -37.52 5.17 10.30
CA SER A 4 -36.38 4.63 9.54
C SER A 4 -36.83 3.53 8.58
N SER A 5 -36.51 3.69 7.30
CA SER A 5 -36.96 2.82 6.23
C SER A 5 -36.57 1.34 6.47
N SER A 6 -37.28 0.40 5.85
CA SER A 6 -36.93 -1.03 5.94
C SER A 6 -35.47 -1.29 5.51
N LEU A 7 -35.01 -0.57 4.47
CA LEU A 7 -33.63 -0.59 4.00
C LEU A 7 -32.64 -0.06 5.07
N GLU A 8 -32.90 1.11 5.66
CA GLU A 8 -32.03 1.64 6.72
C GLU A 8 -31.92 0.70 7.93
N ARG A 9 -33.03 0.07 8.35
CA ARG A 9 -33.02 -0.91 9.45
C ARG A 9 -32.15 -2.12 9.10
N ALA A 10 -32.26 -2.65 7.88
CA ALA A 10 -31.40 -3.73 7.40
C ALA A 10 -29.91 -3.31 7.33
N LEU A 11 -29.62 -2.10 6.85
CA LEU A 11 -28.25 -1.56 6.82
C LEU A 11 -27.67 -1.40 8.23
N ARG A 12 -28.44 -0.84 9.18
CA ARG A 12 -28.04 -0.72 10.59
C ARG A 12 -27.78 -2.09 11.22
N GLN A 13 -28.61 -3.09 10.96
CA GLN A 13 -28.39 -4.47 11.41
C GLN A 13 -27.06 -5.02 10.89
N ARG A 14 -26.76 -4.86 9.58
CA ARG A 14 -25.47 -5.29 9.00
C ARG A 14 -24.25 -4.54 9.57
N LEU A 15 -24.41 -3.27 9.96
CA LEU A 15 -23.36 -2.50 10.62
C LEU A 15 -23.11 -2.98 12.07
N GLU A 16 -24.17 -3.26 12.83
CA GLU A 16 -24.05 -3.83 14.18
C GLU A 16 -23.52 -5.28 14.16
N GLU A 17 -23.91 -6.11 13.16
CA GLU A 17 -23.28 -7.43 12.91
C GLU A 17 -21.77 -7.33 12.66
N ARG A 18 -21.32 -6.29 11.94
CA ARG A 18 -19.88 -6.02 11.77
C ARG A 18 -19.24 -5.53 13.05
N LYS A 19 -19.92 -4.67 13.82
CA LYS A 19 -19.41 -4.09 15.07
C LYS A 19 -19.25 -5.13 16.18
N SER A 20 -20.21 -6.05 16.34
CA SER A 20 -20.12 -7.16 17.30
C SER A 20 -18.99 -8.14 16.96
N LYS A 21 -18.67 -8.30 15.67
CA LYS A 21 -17.48 -9.04 15.18
C LYS A 21 -16.20 -8.19 15.16
N SER A 22 -16.24 -6.95 15.66
CA SER A 22 -15.20 -5.92 15.55
C SER A 22 -14.75 -5.56 14.12
N GLN A 23 -15.41 -6.07 13.09
CA GLN A 23 -15.12 -5.87 11.65
C GLN A 23 -15.70 -4.57 11.06
N LEU A 24 -16.29 -3.70 11.89
CA LEU A 24 -16.70 -2.36 11.46
C LEU A 24 -15.45 -1.52 11.14
N ARG A 25 -15.39 -0.98 9.93
CA ARG A 25 -14.31 -0.11 9.45
C ARG A 25 -14.79 1.34 9.44
N ARG A 26 -13.86 2.28 9.59
CA ARG A 26 -14.08 3.72 9.46
C ARG A 26 -12.99 4.32 8.58
N LEU A 27 -13.29 5.42 7.90
CA LEU A 27 -12.25 6.29 7.37
C LEU A 27 -11.50 6.92 8.55
N THR A 28 -10.18 7.06 8.41
CA THR A 28 -9.31 7.59 9.46
C THR A 28 -8.31 8.56 8.82
N SER A 29 -8.34 9.82 9.23
CA SER A 29 -7.26 10.77 8.98
C SER A 29 -6.29 10.77 10.16
N PHE A 30 -5.03 11.13 9.86
CA PHE A 30 -3.98 11.34 10.86
C PHE A 30 -3.42 12.76 10.66
N PRO A 31 -2.94 13.44 11.71
CA PRO A 31 -2.20 14.70 11.57
C PRO A 31 -1.02 14.57 10.61
N SER A 32 -0.71 15.62 9.86
CA SER A 32 0.43 15.67 8.94
C SER A 32 1.80 15.50 9.62
N THR A 33 1.86 15.71 10.95
CA THR A 33 3.02 15.47 11.80
C THR A 33 3.20 14.00 12.21
N SER A 34 2.31 13.10 11.80
CA SER A 34 2.36 11.67 12.16
C SER A 34 3.32 10.91 11.25
N VAL A 35 4.13 10.04 11.83
CA VAL A 35 5.10 9.22 11.10
C VAL A 35 4.41 8.01 10.47
N ASP A 36 4.60 7.80 9.16
CA ASP A 36 3.99 6.68 8.44
C ASP A 36 4.81 5.39 8.56
N PHE A 37 4.18 4.37 9.15
CA PHE A 37 4.63 2.97 9.19
C PHE A 37 3.54 2.02 8.68
N SER A 38 2.64 2.49 7.80
CA SER A 38 1.46 1.75 7.34
C SER A 38 1.25 1.73 5.82
N SER A 39 1.70 2.74 5.06
CA SER A 39 1.44 2.76 3.62
C SER A 39 2.20 1.66 2.87
N ASN A 40 2.06 1.64 1.54
CA ASN A 40 2.77 0.69 0.66
C ASN A 40 3.83 1.39 -0.19
N SER A 41 4.15 2.64 0.12
CA SER A 41 5.04 3.51 -0.67
C SER A 41 6.50 3.29 -0.29
N TYR A 42 6.98 2.05 -0.33
CA TYR A 42 8.22 1.62 0.33
C TYR A 42 9.49 2.36 -0.12
N LEU A 43 9.60 2.76 -1.38
CA LEU A 43 10.72 3.57 -1.88
C LEU A 43 10.46 5.08 -1.79
N SER A 44 9.29 5.49 -1.29
CA SER A 44 8.89 6.89 -1.11
C SER A 44 8.93 7.76 -2.38
N LEU A 45 8.94 7.15 -3.58
CA LEU A 45 9.17 7.86 -4.85
C LEU A 45 8.24 9.06 -5.08
N SER A 46 6.98 8.98 -4.63
CA SER A 46 6.00 10.06 -4.74
C SER A 46 6.36 11.34 -3.96
N VAL A 47 7.32 11.27 -3.02
CA VAL A 47 7.83 12.41 -2.24
C VAL A 47 9.31 12.70 -2.48
N VAL A 48 9.95 12.01 -3.42
CA VAL A 48 11.33 12.32 -3.85
C VAL A 48 11.30 13.58 -4.74
N PRO A 49 11.99 14.68 -4.38
CA PRO A 49 11.92 15.94 -5.13
C PRO A 49 12.31 15.80 -6.60
N GLU A 50 13.28 14.96 -6.91
CA GLU A 50 13.75 14.69 -8.27
C GLU A 50 12.67 14.00 -9.12
N VAL A 51 11.93 13.04 -8.53
CA VAL A 51 10.80 12.37 -9.19
C VAL A 51 9.67 13.36 -9.43
N GLN A 52 9.34 14.20 -8.45
CA GLN A 52 8.31 15.23 -8.60
C GLN A 52 8.67 16.25 -9.68
N LYS A 53 9.93 16.73 -9.71
CA LYS A 53 10.43 17.67 -10.72
C LYS A 53 10.45 17.05 -12.11
N ALA A 54 10.94 15.82 -12.24
CA ALA A 54 10.93 15.08 -13.51
C ALA A 54 9.49 14.84 -14.01
N TYR A 55 8.55 14.55 -13.12
CA TYR A 55 7.14 14.39 -13.46
C TYR A 55 6.53 15.68 -14.02
N ILE A 56 6.71 16.81 -13.34
CA ILE A 56 6.21 18.11 -13.80
C ILE A 56 6.81 18.47 -15.18
N ALA A 57 8.14 18.36 -15.32
CA ALA A 57 8.83 18.65 -16.57
C ALA A 57 8.37 17.73 -17.73
N HIS A 58 8.08 16.46 -17.45
CA HIS A 58 7.55 15.53 -18.45
C HIS A 58 6.13 15.88 -18.89
N LEU A 59 5.25 16.35 -17.97
CA LEU A 59 3.93 16.86 -18.34
C LEU A 59 4.01 18.11 -19.22
N GLU A 60 4.94 19.03 -18.92
CA GLU A 60 5.20 20.23 -19.72
C GLU A 60 5.72 19.88 -21.12
N GLN A 61 6.57 18.86 -21.25
CA GLN A 61 7.02 18.36 -22.56
C GLN A 61 5.87 17.73 -23.36
N LEU A 62 5.00 16.95 -22.71
CA LEU A 62 3.83 16.34 -23.37
C LEU A 62 2.87 17.41 -23.91
N THR A 63 2.57 18.47 -23.15
CA THR A 63 1.70 19.57 -23.63
C THR A 63 2.37 20.42 -24.70
N ALA A 64 3.68 20.71 -24.56
CA ALA A 64 4.44 21.44 -25.57
C ALA A 64 4.48 20.71 -26.92
N SER A 65 4.57 19.37 -26.92
CA SER A 65 4.61 18.57 -28.16
C SER A 65 3.29 18.58 -28.94
N ASN A 66 2.15 18.73 -28.25
CA ASN A 66 0.83 18.87 -28.87
C ASN A 66 -0.15 19.53 -27.89
N PRO A 67 -0.55 20.81 -28.10
CA PRO A 67 -1.44 21.54 -27.20
C PRO A 67 -2.85 20.94 -27.04
N ARG A 68 -3.28 20.01 -27.91
CA ARG A 68 -4.56 19.29 -27.80
C ARG A 68 -4.46 17.98 -27.01
N THR A 69 -3.29 17.65 -26.45
CA THR A 69 -3.11 16.48 -25.59
C THR A 69 -3.90 16.66 -24.29
N SER A 70 -4.94 15.84 -24.08
CA SER A 70 -5.66 15.82 -22.81
C SER A 70 -4.79 15.22 -21.71
N ILE A 71 -4.33 16.04 -20.77
CA ILE A 71 -3.48 15.57 -19.64
C ILE A 71 -4.33 14.91 -18.54
N LEU A 72 -5.51 15.45 -18.27
CA LEU A 72 -6.33 15.10 -17.09
C LEU A 72 -7.08 13.76 -17.23
N GLY A 73 -7.49 13.41 -18.45
CA GLY A 73 -8.32 12.23 -18.72
C GLY A 73 -8.08 11.66 -20.11
N SER A 74 -8.38 10.38 -20.28
CA SER A 74 -8.25 9.63 -21.54
C SER A 74 -9.46 9.76 -22.48
N SER A 75 -10.52 10.46 -22.09
CA SER A 75 -11.79 10.64 -22.83
C SER A 75 -12.59 9.37 -23.20
N GLY A 76 -12.05 8.16 -23.08
CA GLY A 76 -12.75 6.91 -23.42
C GLY A 76 -12.13 5.67 -22.80
N SER A 77 -12.59 4.47 -23.18
CA SER A 77 -11.96 3.19 -22.80
C SER A 77 -10.86 2.78 -23.80
N ARG A 78 -10.02 1.80 -23.46
CA ARG A 78 -8.90 1.35 -24.32
C ARG A 78 -9.33 0.78 -25.68
N LEU A 79 -10.61 0.38 -25.85
CA LEU A 79 -11.14 -0.09 -27.14
C LEU A 79 -11.94 0.97 -27.93
N LEU A 80 -12.20 2.12 -27.31
CA LEU A 80 -12.88 3.26 -27.93
C LEU A 80 -11.87 4.40 -28.01
N ASP A 81 -12.25 5.61 -27.62
CA ASP A 81 -11.44 6.82 -27.78
C ASP A 81 -10.33 7.01 -26.73
N GLY A 82 -10.03 5.97 -25.93
CA GLY A 82 -9.14 6.05 -24.77
C GLY A 82 -7.75 5.43 -24.94
N ASN A 83 -7.41 4.85 -26.10
CA ASN A 83 -6.05 4.36 -26.34
C ASN A 83 -5.12 5.46 -26.86
N SER A 84 -3.80 5.28 -26.67
CA SER A 84 -2.80 6.20 -27.22
C SER A 84 -1.49 5.48 -27.53
N ASN A 85 -0.76 6.00 -28.52
CA ASN A 85 0.61 5.55 -28.82
C ASN A 85 1.55 5.64 -27.60
N TYR A 86 1.27 6.58 -26.68
CA TYR A 86 2.01 6.72 -25.43
C TYR A 86 1.76 5.55 -24.46
N ALA A 87 0.51 5.08 -24.35
CA ALA A 87 0.18 3.89 -23.56
C ALA A 87 0.80 2.61 -24.14
N GLU A 88 0.72 2.42 -25.46
CA GLU A 88 1.32 1.27 -26.15
C GLU A 88 2.87 1.29 -26.08
N ALA A 89 3.49 2.48 -26.14
CA ALA A 89 4.93 2.63 -25.95
C ALA A 89 5.34 2.26 -24.52
N LEU A 90 4.66 2.80 -23.52
CA LEU A 90 4.92 2.49 -22.11
C LEU A 90 4.70 1.00 -21.79
N GLU A 91 3.72 0.34 -22.41
CA GLU A 91 3.53 -1.12 -22.30
C GLU A 91 4.74 -1.90 -22.82
N ARG A 92 5.35 -1.48 -23.93
CA ARG A 92 6.57 -2.08 -24.47
C ARG A 92 7.78 -1.79 -23.60
N ASP A 93 7.97 -0.56 -23.15
CA ASP A 93 9.09 -0.16 -22.30
C ASP A 93 9.11 -0.96 -20.99
N VAL A 94 7.95 -1.06 -20.33
CA VAL A 94 7.80 -1.81 -19.07
C VAL A 94 7.90 -3.33 -19.29
N ALA A 95 7.41 -3.85 -20.42
CA ALA A 95 7.61 -5.26 -20.76
C ALA A 95 9.09 -5.58 -20.99
N ALA A 96 9.81 -4.74 -21.74
CA ALA A 96 11.24 -4.89 -21.99
C ALA A 96 12.07 -4.84 -20.68
N PHE A 97 11.77 -3.88 -19.80
CA PHE A 97 12.42 -3.75 -18.49
C PHE A 97 12.28 -5.01 -17.62
N HIS A 98 11.13 -5.70 -17.69
CA HIS A 98 10.88 -6.93 -16.93
C HIS A 98 11.18 -8.22 -17.72
N HIS A 99 11.83 -8.13 -18.88
CA HIS A 99 12.09 -9.22 -19.82
C HIS A 99 10.82 -10.05 -20.15
N ALA A 100 9.70 -9.37 -20.39
CA ALA A 100 8.44 -9.96 -20.82
C ALA A 100 8.21 -9.75 -22.33
N PRO A 101 7.56 -10.69 -23.04
CA PRO A 101 7.28 -10.54 -24.46
C PRO A 101 6.18 -9.51 -24.76
N ALA A 102 5.28 -9.24 -23.82
CA ALA A 102 4.27 -8.19 -23.91
C ALA A 102 3.81 -7.69 -22.53
N GLY A 103 3.24 -6.49 -22.50
CA GLY A 103 2.58 -5.87 -21.34
C GLY A 103 1.22 -5.30 -21.73
N LEU A 104 0.30 -5.21 -20.76
CA LEU A 104 -1.03 -4.63 -20.93
C LEU A 104 -1.44 -3.85 -19.67
N LEU A 105 -1.68 -2.54 -19.79
CA LEU A 105 -2.01 -1.64 -18.68
C LEU A 105 -3.47 -1.76 -18.24
N PHE A 106 -3.69 -1.71 -16.92
CA PHE A 106 -4.99 -1.72 -16.25
C PHE A 106 -5.06 -0.60 -15.20
N ASN A 107 -6.29 -0.21 -14.83
CA ASN A 107 -6.55 0.91 -13.90
C ASN A 107 -6.15 0.62 -12.45
N SER A 108 -6.06 -0.64 -12.04
CA SER A 108 -5.51 -1.01 -10.74
C SER A 108 -4.91 -2.40 -10.73
N GLY A 109 -4.11 -2.67 -9.69
CA GLY A 109 -3.61 -4.00 -9.41
C GLY A 109 -4.72 -5.02 -9.14
N PHE A 110 -5.87 -4.58 -8.62
CA PHE A 110 -6.98 -5.51 -8.37
C PHE A 110 -7.59 -5.98 -9.70
N ASP A 111 -7.86 -5.06 -10.62
CA ASP A 111 -8.50 -5.35 -11.91
C ASP A 111 -7.69 -6.35 -12.76
N ALA A 112 -6.36 -6.25 -12.67
CA ALA A 112 -5.42 -7.12 -13.37
C ALA A 112 -5.01 -8.39 -12.60
N ASN A 113 -5.42 -8.55 -11.34
CA ASN A 113 -5.25 -9.80 -10.58
C ASN A 113 -6.44 -10.77 -10.73
N LEU A 114 -7.52 -10.38 -11.41
CA LEU A 114 -8.74 -11.18 -11.56
C LEU A 114 -8.62 -12.40 -12.48
N GLY A 115 -7.40 -12.81 -12.85
CA GLY A 115 -7.16 -13.99 -13.68
C GLY A 115 -5.71 -14.44 -13.72
N LEU A 116 -5.26 -15.15 -12.68
CA LEU A 116 -4.00 -15.88 -12.64
C LEU A 116 -4.09 -17.08 -11.70
N GLU A 117 -3.34 -18.16 -12.00
CA GLU A 117 -2.45 -18.67 -10.94
C GLU A 117 -1.28 -19.54 -11.43
N ARG A 118 -1.48 -20.54 -12.31
CA ARG A 118 -0.56 -21.70 -12.33
C ARG A 118 0.49 -21.68 -13.45
N ASP A 119 1.64 -21.15 -13.06
CA ASP A 119 2.98 -21.60 -13.45
C ASP A 119 3.51 -21.25 -14.86
N VAL A 120 3.66 -19.98 -15.28
CA VAL A 120 3.23 -18.70 -14.69
C VAL A 120 2.72 -17.83 -15.85
N PHE A 121 1.45 -18.04 -16.19
CA PHE A 121 0.78 -17.58 -17.43
C PHE A 121 0.86 -16.05 -17.70
N ALA A 122 0.85 -15.24 -16.65
CA ALA A 122 1.17 -13.82 -16.69
C ALA A 122 1.67 -13.32 -15.32
N ARG A 123 2.27 -12.12 -15.27
CA ARG A 123 2.72 -11.46 -14.03
C ARG A 123 2.00 -10.13 -13.84
N LEU A 124 1.32 -9.95 -12.72
CA LEU A 124 0.78 -8.66 -12.32
C LEU A 124 1.85 -7.78 -11.66
N HIS A 125 2.02 -6.56 -12.15
CA HIS A 125 2.78 -5.50 -11.48
C HIS A 125 1.87 -4.32 -11.16
N THR A 126 1.93 -3.78 -9.93
CA THR A 126 1.04 -2.69 -9.47
C THR A 126 1.82 -1.42 -9.18
N PHE A 127 1.41 -0.28 -9.71
CA PHE A 127 2.14 0.98 -9.54
C PHE A 127 1.79 1.71 -8.23
N GLY A 128 0.58 1.49 -7.69
CA GLY A 128 0.09 2.03 -6.41
C GLY A 128 0.74 1.50 -5.13
N LYS A 129 2.04 1.16 -5.17
CA LYS A 129 2.86 0.74 -4.04
C LYS A 129 4.25 1.38 -4.15
N ALA A 130 5.31 0.59 -4.31
CA ALA A 130 6.70 1.07 -4.37
C ALA A 130 6.95 2.11 -5.47
N MET A 131 6.22 2.06 -6.60
CA MET A 131 6.38 3.02 -7.70
C MET A 131 5.74 4.38 -7.41
N GLY A 132 4.86 4.53 -6.42
CA GLY A 132 4.24 5.81 -6.07
C GLY A 132 3.26 6.41 -7.10
N ALA A 133 2.92 5.69 -8.16
CA ALA A 133 1.97 6.09 -9.21
C ALA A 133 0.63 5.33 -9.09
N SER A 134 -0.31 5.53 -10.02
CA SER A 134 -1.59 4.78 -10.07
C SER A 134 -1.55 3.70 -11.15
N GLY A 135 -2.49 2.73 -11.13
CA GLY A 135 -2.57 1.69 -12.16
C GLY A 135 -1.82 0.38 -11.87
N ALA A 136 -1.81 -0.48 -12.89
CA ALA A 136 -1.06 -1.73 -12.95
C ALA A 136 -0.77 -2.14 -14.41
N ILE A 137 0.06 -3.17 -14.58
CA ILE A 137 0.32 -3.83 -15.86
C ILE A 137 0.32 -5.35 -15.68
N LEU A 138 -0.24 -6.06 -16.64
CA LEU A 138 -0.15 -7.51 -16.76
C LEU A 138 0.88 -7.86 -17.84
N LEU A 139 1.98 -8.50 -17.43
CA LEU A 139 3.03 -8.98 -18.33
C LEU A 139 2.71 -10.40 -18.75
N CYS A 140 2.47 -10.65 -20.03
CA CYS A 140 1.87 -11.90 -20.51
C CYS A 140 2.36 -12.28 -21.91
N ALA A 141 2.04 -13.49 -22.37
CA ALA A 141 2.28 -13.88 -23.77
C ALA A 141 1.36 -13.07 -24.73
N PRO A 142 1.77 -12.81 -25.98
CA PRO A 142 0.98 -11.98 -26.91
C PRO A 142 -0.48 -12.43 -27.10
N VAL A 143 -0.72 -13.74 -27.20
CA VAL A 143 -2.07 -14.32 -27.32
C VAL A 143 -2.95 -14.03 -26.08
N VAL A 144 -2.35 -13.88 -24.90
CA VAL A 144 -3.06 -13.53 -23.66
C VAL A 144 -3.42 -12.05 -23.65
N ARG A 145 -2.51 -11.18 -24.11
CA ARG A 145 -2.80 -9.75 -24.32
C ARG A 145 -3.96 -9.58 -25.30
N GLU A 146 -3.91 -10.25 -26.44
CA GLU A 146 -4.95 -10.20 -27.47
C GLU A 146 -6.29 -10.76 -26.96
N TYR A 147 -6.29 -11.88 -26.24
CA TYR A 147 -7.49 -12.41 -25.61
C TYR A 147 -8.10 -11.42 -24.60
N LEU A 148 -7.28 -10.82 -23.72
CA LEU A 148 -7.77 -9.86 -22.73
C LEU A 148 -8.27 -8.56 -23.36
N ILE A 149 -7.64 -8.09 -24.44
CA ILE A 149 -8.14 -6.98 -25.26
C ILE A 149 -9.58 -7.26 -25.75
N ASN A 150 -9.87 -8.48 -26.20
CA ASN A 150 -11.19 -8.84 -26.74
C ASN A 150 -12.24 -9.22 -25.68
N TYR A 151 -11.85 -9.76 -24.53
CA TYR A 151 -12.79 -10.38 -23.57
C TYR A 151 -12.79 -9.76 -22.15
N ALA A 152 -11.79 -8.97 -21.75
CA ALA A 152 -11.71 -8.42 -20.40
C ALA A 152 -12.65 -7.22 -20.20
N ARG A 153 -13.84 -7.46 -19.62
CA ARG A 153 -14.82 -6.38 -19.30
C ARG A 153 -14.23 -5.23 -18.50
N THR A 154 -13.26 -5.49 -17.63
CA THR A 154 -12.52 -4.51 -16.81
C THR A 154 -11.52 -3.66 -17.61
N LEU A 155 -11.30 -3.94 -18.89
CA LEU A 155 -10.52 -3.14 -19.84
C LEU A 155 -11.44 -2.44 -20.86
N ILE A 156 -12.46 -3.16 -21.33
CA ILE A 156 -13.39 -2.70 -22.39
C ILE A 156 -14.36 -1.62 -21.89
N TYR A 157 -14.93 -1.81 -20.69
CA TYR A 157 -16.00 -0.98 -20.14
C TYR A 157 -15.53 -0.11 -18.96
N THR A 158 -14.29 0.36 -19.00
CA THR A 158 -13.73 1.31 -18.03
C THR A 158 -13.00 2.43 -18.75
N THR A 159 -13.03 3.66 -18.22
CA THR A 159 -12.24 4.78 -18.74
C THR A 159 -10.76 4.43 -18.63
N ALA A 160 -9.98 4.62 -19.69
CA ALA A 160 -8.55 4.31 -19.70
C ALA A 160 -7.77 5.25 -18.77
N MET A 161 -6.54 4.86 -18.43
CA MET A 161 -5.68 5.67 -17.57
C MET A 161 -5.34 7.03 -18.23
N SER A 162 -5.37 8.12 -17.46
CA SER A 162 -5.06 9.46 -17.99
C SER A 162 -3.58 9.60 -18.38
N PRO A 163 -3.23 10.45 -19.37
CA PRO A 163 -1.84 10.70 -19.72
C PRO A 163 -0.98 11.21 -18.56
N ALA A 164 -1.55 11.96 -17.60
CA ALA A 164 -0.88 12.29 -16.34
C ALA A 164 -0.46 11.04 -15.54
N SER A 165 -1.37 10.08 -15.36
CA SER A 165 -1.05 8.82 -14.66
C SER A 165 -0.02 7.97 -15.43
N LEU A 166 -0.10 7.92 -16.76
CA LEU A 166 0.88 7.23 -17.61
C LEU A 166 2.26 7.90 -17.51
N ALA A 167 2.34 9.23 -17.49
CA ALA A 167 3.57 9.98 -17.27
C ALA A 167 4.20 9.68 -15.90
N GLY A 168 3.38 9.57 -14.85
CA GLY A 168 3.85 9.19 -13.51
C GLY A 168 4.48 7.78 -13.49
N ILE A 169 3.91 6.84 -14.25
CA ILE A 169 4.48 5.49 -14.40
C ILE A 169 5.81 5.57 -15.18
N ARG A 170 5.86 6.28 -16.31
CA ARG A 170 7.09 6.42 -17.13
C ARG A 170 8.24 7.00 -16.30
N VAL A 171 8.04 8.15 -15.67
CA VAL A 171 9.05 8.85 -14.87
C VAL A 171 9.51 8.01 -13.68
N THR A 172 8.62 7.27 -13.04
CA THR A 172 9.01 6.38 -11.93
C THR A 172 9.77 5.14 -12.42
N TYR A 173 9.51 4.64 -13.64
CA TYR A 173 10.34 3.62 -14.28
C TYR A 173 11.75 4.12 -14.65
N ASP A 174 11.84 5.32 -15.25
CA ASP A 174 13.12 5.95 -15.56
C ASP A 174 13.95 6.18 -14.29
N PHE A 175 13.32 6.66 -13.21
CA PHE A 175 14.00 6.89 -11.93
C PHE A 175 14.49 5.58 -11.27
N VAL A 176 13.71 4.49 -11.28
CA VAL A 176 14.15 3.23 -10.65
C VAL A 176 15.31 2.53 -11.36
N ALA A 177 15.70 2.98 -12.56
CA ALA A 177 16.90 2.54 -13.26
C ALA A 177 18.17 3.33 -12.86
N THR A 178 18.07 4.32 -11.97
CA THR A 178 19.19 5.17 -11.54
C THR A 178 19.86 4.71 -10.24
N GLU A 179 21.13 5.09 -10.05
CA GLU A 179 21.87 4.87 -8.81
C GLU A 179 21.20 5.51 -7.57
N MET A 180 20.46 6.62 -7.75
CA MET A 180 19.68 7.24 -6.67
C MET A 180 18.60 6.28 -6.15
N ALA A 181 17.97 5.49 -7.02
CA ALA A 181 17.01 4.48 -6.59
C ALA A 181 17.68 3.29 -5.90
N ASP A 182 18.92 2.93 -6.27
CA ASP A 182 19.71 1.92 -5.55
C ASP A 182 20.10 2.38 -4.14
N GLU A 183 20.44 3.66 -3.98
CA GLU A 183 20.67 4.25 -2.66
C GLU A 183 19.41 4.20 -1.78
N LEU A 184 18.22 4.51 -2.33
CA LEU A 184 16.96 4.35 -1.60
C LEU A 184 16.68 2.89 -1.22
N ARG A 185 17.01 1.92 -2.10
CA ARG A 185 16.92 0.47 -1.80
C ARG A 185 17.89 0.07 -0.68
N ARG A 186 19.13 0.58 -0.69
CA ARG A 186 20.14 0.34 0.35
C ARG A 186 19.67 0.88 1.70
N ARG A 187 19.29 2.15 1.76
CA ARG A 187 18.75 2.80 2.97
C ARG A 187 17.53 2.04 3.52
N LEU A 188 16.60 1.60 2.66
CA LEU A 188 15.45 0.80 3.08
C LEU A 188 15.87 -0.54 3.71
N ARG A 189 16.84 -1.27 3.12
CA ARG A 189 17.40 -2.51 3.68
C ARG A 189 18.03 -2.29 5.06
N GLU A 190 18.75 -1.19 5.24
CA GLU A 190 19.35 -0.82 6.53
C GLU A 190 18.29 -0.49 7.59
N LEU A 191 17.23 0.23 7.22
CA LEU A 191 16.11 0.50 8.12
C LEU A 191 15.37 -0.79 8.50
N ILE A 192 15.18 -1.74 7.58
CA ILE A 192 14.59 -3.05 7.88
C ILE A 192 15.42 -3.80 8.92
N GLY A 193 16.75 -3.91 8.71
CA GLY A 193 17.63 -4.60 9.65
C GLY A 193 17.73 -3.91 11.02
N TYR A 194 17.81 -2.58 11.04
CA TYR A 194 17.80 -1.80 12.28
C TYR A 194 16.49 -1.98 13.07
N THR A 195 15.34 -1.89 12.39
CA THR A 195 14.01 -2.07 12.99
C THR A 195 13.83 -3.49 13.52
N HIS A 196 14.25 -4.50 12.76
CA HIS A 196 14.20 -5.90 13.16
C HIS A 196 15.06 -6.15 14.41
N GLY A 197 16.30 -5.66 14.45
CA GLY A 197 17.17 -5.78 15.62
C GLY A 197 16.57 -5.15 16.90
N LEU A 198 15.89 -3.99 16.78
CA LEU A 198 15.18 -3.37 17.89
C LEU A 198 14.02 -4.24 18.40
N PHE A 199 13.18 -4.75 17.50
CA PHE A 199 12.06 -5.62 17.90
C PHE A 199 12.52 -6.99 18.43
N VAL A 200 13.59 -7.57 17.88
CA VAL A 200 14.24 -8.78 18.45
C VAL A 200 14.73 -8.48 19.87
N SER A 201 15.35 -7.33 20.11
CA SER A 201 15.82 -6.92 21.44
C SER A 201 14.67 -6.76 22.45
N ILE A 202 13.55 -6.15 22.03
CA ILE A 202 12.32 -6.05 22.85
C ILE A 202 11.74 -7.44 23.13
N CYS A 203 11.66 -8.31 22.12
CA CYS A 203 11.20 -9.69 22.30
C CYS A 203 12.12 -10.50 23.22
N ALA A 204 13.44 -10.28 23.19
CA ALA A 204 14.38 -10.91 24.11
C ALA A 204 14.20 -10.43 25.55
N ARG A 205 13.97 -9.12 25.77
CA ARG A 205 13.74 -8.53 27.11
C ARG A 205 12.44 -8.99 27.77
N TYR A 206 11.34 -9.12 27.01
CA TYR A 206 10.01 -9.36 27.57
C TYR A 206 9.35 -10.68 27.13
N GLY A 207 10.03 -11.49 26.32
CA GLY A 207 9.48 -12.72 25.73
C GLY A 207 9.48 -13.95 26.64
N ALA A 208 10.14 -13.89 27.80
CA ALA A 208 10.25 -15.01 28.74
C ALA A 208 8.96 -15.35 29.50
N ALA A 209 7.91 -14.53 29.37
CA ALA A 209 6.60 -14.81 29.94
C ALA A 209 5.92 -16.02 29.25
N PRO A 210 5.10 -16.83 29.95
CA PRO A 210 4.47 -18.03 29.38
C PRO A 210 3.54 -17.75 28.17
N ARG A 211 3.17 -16.49 27.95
CA ARG A 211 2.60 -15.98 26.69
C ARG A 211 3.21 -14.60 26.39
N PRO A 212 4.17 -14.48 25.45
CA PRO A 212 4.75 -13.20 25.09
C PRO A 212 3.72 -12.29 24.39
N LEU A 213 3.66 -11.01 24.80
CA LEU A 213 2.71 -10.03 24.25
C LEU A 213 3.00 -9.65 22.80
N VAL A 214 4.27 -9.66 22.41
CA VAL A 214 4.76 -9.41 21.06
C VAL A 214 5.75 -10.49 20.67
N ARG A 215 5.74 -10.89 19.39
CA ARG A 215 6.74 -11.77 18.77
C ARG A 215 7.07 -11.28 17.37
N ILE A 216 8.26 -11.66 16.91
CA ILE A 216 8.76 -11.41 15.56
C ILE A 216 9.49 -12.67 15.08
N ASP A 217 9.55 -12.89 13.76
CA ASP A 217 10.37 -13.96 13.20
C ASP A 217 11.86 -13.66 13.44
N ALA A 218 12.64 -14.66 13.86
CA ALA A 218 14.04 -14.47 14.22
C ALA A 218 14.97 -14.21 13.02
N GLY A 219 14.57 -14.64 11.82
CA GLY A 219 15.30 -14.37 10.58
C GLY A 219 15.15 -12.93 10.11
N LEU A 220 16.19 -12.39 9.48
CA LEU A 220 16.15 -11.04 8.91
C LEU A 220 15.05 -10.94 7.82
N PRO A 221 14.14 -9.94 7.87
CA PRO A 221 13.06 -9.82 6.91
C PRO A 221 13.59 -9.55 5.49
N SER A 222 13.16 -10.35 4.52
CA SER A 222 13.41 -10.13 3.08
C SER A 222 12.52 -9.04 2.46
N SER A 223 11.70 -8.37 3.27
CA SER A 223 10.60 -7.49 2.86
C SER A 223 10.58 -6.22 3.73
N PRO A 224 10.17 -5.06 3.19
CA PRO A 224 9.93 -3.85 3.99
C PRO A 224 8.74 -3.94 4.94
N ILE A 225 8.06 -5.09 5.00
CA ILE A 225 6.96 -5.35 5.92
C ILE A 225 7.46 -6.22 7.08
N ILE A 226 7.45 -5.68 8.29
CA ILE A 226 7.75 -6.42 9.51
C ILE A 226 6.44 -6.75 10.25
N PRO A 227 6.05 -8.03 10.35
CA PRO A 227 4.89 -8.44 11.12
C PRO A 227 5.23 -8.57 12.62
N LEU A 228 4.69 -7.67 13.44
CA LEU A 228 4.76 -7.82 14.89
C LEU A 228 3.55 -8.63 15.38
N LEU A 229 3.75 -9.92 15.63
CA LEU A 229 2.71 -10.87 16.02
C LEU A 229 2.24 -10.57 17.45
N THR A 230 0.94 -10.42 17.66
CA THR A 230 0.35 -10.15 18.98
C THR A 230 -1.13 -10.52 18.96
N SER A 231 -1.66 -11.02 20.09
CA SER A 231 -3.09 -11.25 20.26
C SER A 231 -3.90 -9.96 20.44
N HIS A 232 -3.24 -8.81 20.67
CA HIS A 232 -3.90 -7.53 20.96
C HIS A 232 -3.53 -6.43 19.95
N PRO A 233 -3.56 -6.69 18.63
CA PRO A 233 -2.98 -5.78 17.63
C PRO A 233 -3.70 -4.44 17.60
N ARG A 234 -4.99 -4.39 17.96
CA ARG A 234 -5.78 -3.16 18.00
C ARG A 234 -5.36 -2.24 19.15
N SER A 235 -5.08 -2.79 20.33
CA SER A 235 -4.61 -2.03 21.48
C SER A 235 -3.23 -1.43 21.17
N LEU A 236 -2.29 -2.27 20.69
CA LEU A 236 -0.97 -1.80 20.29
C LEU A 236 -1.03 -0.74 19.18
N ALA A 237 -1.82 -0.97 18.13
CA ALA A 237 -1.94 0.00 17.05
C ALA A 237 -2.58 1.32 17.50
N SER A 238 -3.59 1.31 18.39
CA SER A 238 -4.17 2.54 18.97
C SER A 238 -3.12 3.29 19.78
N TYR A 239 -2.39 2.59 20.65
CA TYR A 239 -1.35 3.17 21.50
C TYR A 239 -0.21 3.83 20.70
N CYS A 240 0.18 3.24 19.56
CA CYS A 240 1.10 3.84 18.60
C CYS A 240 0.50 5.07 17.90
N GLN A 241 -0.75 4.98 17.42
CA GLN A 241 -1.44 6.08 16.72
C GLN A 241 -1.65 7.30 17.64
N GLU A 242 -1.98 7.09 18.90
CA GLU A 242 -2.12 8.12 19.94
C GLU A 242 -0.78 8.86 20.23
N ARG A 243 0.35 8.25 19.87
CA ARG A 243 1.71 8.81 19.97
C ARG A 243 2.26 9.30 18.62
N GLY A 244 1.41 9.44 17.60
CA GLY A 244 1.78 9.97 16.29
C GLY A 244 2.39 8.95 15.31
N TYR A 245 2.30 7.65 15.58
CA TYR A 245 2.82 6.61 14.67
C TYR A 245 1.68 5.91 13.93
N ILE A 246 1.58 6.11 12.61
CA ILE A 246 0.57 5.50 11.77
C ILE A 246 0.94 4.05 11.50
N ILE A 247 0.32 3.13 12.23
CA ILE A 247 0.50 1.68 12.05
C ILE A 247 -0.86 0.97 12.10
N ARG A 248 -1.01 -0.21 11.47
CA ARG A 248 -2.32 -0.87 11.34
C ARG A 248 -2.37 -2.28 11.93
N PRO A 249 -3.47 -2.62 12.65
CA PRO A 249 -3.75 -3.99 13.05
C PRO A 249 -4.26 -4.79 11.85
N ILE A 250 -3.69 -5.96 11.63
CA ILE A 250 -4.18 -6.94 10.66
C ILE A 250 -4.78 -8.11 11.44
N VAL A 251 -6.08 -8.34 11.21
CA VAL A 251 -6.93 -9.29 11.93
C VAL A 251 -7.81 -10.05 10.95
N ALA A 252 -8.48 -11.11 11.43
CA ALA A 252 -9.46 -11.85 10.63
C ALA A 252 -10.56 -10.92 10.06
N PRO A 253 -11.00 -11.12 8.80
CA PRO A 253 -10.64 -12.23 7.90
C PRO A 253 -9.36 -12.01 7.07
N THR A 254 -8.65 -10.89 7.21
CA THR A 254 -7.45 -10.58 6.40
C THR A 254 -6.28 -11.53 6.70
N VAL A 255 -6.20 -12.06 7.92
CA VAL A 255 -5.29 -13.13 8.34
C VAL A 255 -6.06 -14.20 9.11
N PRO A 256 -5.60 -15.47 9.13
CA PRO A 256 -6.19 -16.51 9.97
C PRO A 256 -6.23 -16.12 11.45
N LYS A 257 -7.26 -16.56 12.18
CA LYS A 257 -7.35 -16.40 13.64
C LYS A 257 -6.14 -17.03 14.33
N GLY A 258 -5.61 -16.39 15.37
CA GLY A 258 -4.39 -16.80 16.06
C GLY A 258 -3.10 -16.34 15.37
N SER A 259 -3.20 -15.70 14.20
CA SER A 259 -2.08 -15.09 13.46
C SER A 259 -2.25 -13.58 13.32
N GLU A 260 -2.97 -12.97 14.26
CA GLU A 260 -3.12 -11.52 14.40
C GLU A 260 -1.76 -10.83 14.57
N ARG A 261 -1.63 -9.65 13.96
CA ARG A 261 -0.36 -8.90 13.96
C ARG A 261 -0.59 -7.41 13.75
N VAL A 262 0.36 -6.60 14.20
CA VAL A 262 0.52 -5.22 13.74
C VAL A 262 1.48 -5.24 12.56
N ARG A 263 1.10 -4.61 11.45
CA ARG A 263 1.91 -4.54 10.23
C ARG A 263 2.73 -3.26 10.24
N VAL A 264 4.04 -3.37 10.46
CA VAL A 264 5.00 -2.28 10.32
C VAL A 264 5.46 -2.25 8.87
N CYS A 265 5.25 -1.15 8.15
CA CYS A 265 5.83 -0.91 6.83
C CYS A 265 6.99 0.09 6.96
N LEU A 266 8.16 -0.28 6.48
CA LEU A 266 9.31 0.62 6.41
C LEU A 266 9.35 1.31 5.04
N HIS A 267 9.71 2.58 5.05
CA HIS A 267 9.84 3.43 3.87
C HIS A 267 11.26 3.99 3.78
N ALA A 268 11.79 4.16 2.57
CA ALA A 268 13.13 4.71 2.36
C ALA A 268 13.29 6.13 2.95
N ALA A 269 12.20 6.90 3.02
CA ALA A 269 12.19 8.21 3.66
C ALA A 269 12.27 8.19 5.20
N ASN A 270 11.94 7.07 5.88
CA ASN A 270 11.96 7.02 7.34
C ASN A 270 13.36 7.27 7.91
N THR A 271 13.42 7.80 9.13
CA THR A 271 14.69 8.04 9.86
C THR A 271 14.95 6.96 10.92
N LYS A 272 16.18 6.88 11.44
CA LYS A 272 16.50 5.96 12.55
C LYS A 272 15.87 6.46 13.85
N GLU A 273 15.67 7.76 13.98
CA GLU A 273 15.06 8.44 15.12
C GLU A 273 13.57 8.12 15.19
N GLU A 274 12.87 8.13 14.05
CA GLU A 274 11.49 7.68 13.88
C GLU A 274 11.31 6.20 14.21
N VAL A 275 12.17 5.34 13.66
CA VAL A 275 12.17 3.89 13.93
C VAL A 275 12.43 3.59 15.41
N GLY A 276 13.42 4.26 16.00
CA GLY A 276 13.72 4.16 17.43
C GLY A 276 12.57 4.70 18.29
N GLY A 277 11.88 5.74 17.83
CA GLY A 277 10.65 6.25 18.44
C GLY A 277 9.54 5.23 18.46
N LEU A 278 9.21 4.62 17.30
CA LEU A 278 8.22 3.54 17.22
C LEU A 278 8.60 2.36 18.14
N ALA A 279 9.86 1.94 18.14
CA ALA A 279 10.33 0.85 18.99
C ALA A 279 10.15 1.13 20.49
N ARG A 280 10.48 2.34 20.95
CA ARG A 280 10.22 2.78 22.34
C ARG A 280 8.73 2.74 22.67
N VAL A 281 7.86 3.19 21.77
CA VAL A 281 6.40 3.18 21.99
C VAL A 281 5.83 1.76 22.04
N VAL A 282 6.36 0.83 21.25
CA VAL A 282 6.00 -0.59 21.34
C VAL A 282 6.45 -1.18 22.68
N GLU A 283 7.64 -0.83 23.16
CA GLU A 283 8.19 -1.26 24.45
C GLU A 283 7.40 -0.68 25.64
N GLU A 284 7.03 0.60 25.60
CA GLU A 284 6.11 1.23 26.55
C GLU A 284 4.77 0.50 26.63
N TRP A 285 4.19 0.12 25.49
CA TRP A 285 2.93 -0.64 25.45
C TRP A 285 3.08 -2.02 26.10
N VAL A 286 4.17 -2.75 25.82
CA VAL A 286 4.47 -4.05 26.44
C VAL A 286 4.58 -3.91 27.96
N LEU A 287 5.36 -2.94 28.44
CA LEU A 287 5.54 -2.67 29.87
C LEU A 287 4.24 -2.29 30.56
N LYS A 288 3.43 -1.41 29.96
CA LYS A 288 2.12 -1.02 30.49
C LYS A 288 1.19 -2.23 30.60
N THR A 289 1.08 -3.00 29.51
CA THR A 289 0.18 -4.15 29.41
C THR A 289 0.56 -5.29 30.36
N GLN A 290 1.85 -5.48 30.65
CA GLN A 290 2.32 -6.43 31.67
C GLN A 290 1.97 -5.99 33.11
N LYS A 291 2.00 -4.69 33.41
CA LYS A 291 1.75 -4.15 34.76
C LYS A 291 0.27 -4.00 35.10
N GLU A 292 -0.51 -3.47 34.17
CA GLU A 292 -1.91 -3.06 34.43
C GLU A 292 -2.94 -4.10 33.98
N GLY A 293 -2.51 -5.13 33.23
CA GLY A 293 -3.41 -5.97 32.45
C GLY A 293 -3.99 -5.22 31.24
N LEU A 294 -4.81 -5.92 30.46
CA LEU A 294 -5.44 -5.34 29.27
C LEU A 294 -6.71 -4.58 29.65
N GLN A 295 -6.65 -3.26 29.62
CA GLN A 295 -7.84 -2.43 29.47
C GLN A 295 -8.25 -2.44 28.00
N GLU A 296 -9.46 -2.90 27.69
CA GLU A 296 -10.03 -2.81 26.34
C GLU A 296 -10.32 -1.35 25.98
N THR A 297 -9.33 -0.66 25.43
CA THR A 297 -9.52 0.66 24.83
C THR A 297 -10.43 0.51 23.61
N GLN A 298 -11.69 0.96 23.75
CA GLN A 298 -12.56 1.18 22.60
C GLN A 298 -11.86 2.12 21.61
N PRO A 299 -11.99 1.91 20.29
CA PRO A 299 -11.30 2.74 19.31
C PRO A 299 -11.68 4.21 19.49
N PRO A 300 -10.73 5.16 19.34
CA PRO A 300 -10.98 6.56 19.60
C PRO A 300 -12.15 7.06 18.76
N VAL A 301 -13.22 7.49 19.45
CA VAL A 301 -14.30 8.25 18.83
C VAL A 301 -13.76 9.65 18.58
N GLN A 302 -13.05 9.83 17.46
CA GLN A 302 -12.79 11.16 16.92
C GLN A 302 -14.16 11.83 16.76
N LYS A 303 -14.43 12.85 17.59
CA LYS A 303 -15.53 13.76 17.38
C LYS A 303 -15.26 14.42 16.04
N ALA A 304 -16.15 14.21 15.06
CA ALA A 304 -16.14 15.01 13.86
C ALA A 304 -16.46 16.45 14.28
N HIS A 305 -15.45 17.31 14.29
CA HIS A 305 -15.67 18.74 14.14
C HIS A 305 -16.07 18.94 12.68
N LEU A 306 -17.38 19.12 12.49
CA LEU A 306 -17.98 19.76 11.33
C LEU A 306 -17.60 21.26 11.34
#